data_AF-A0A0C6FM51-F1
#
_entry.id   AF-A0A0C6FM51-F1
#
_cell.length_a   1.000
_cell.length_b   1.000
_cell.length_c   1.000
_cell.angle_alpha   90.00
_cell.angle_beta   90.00
_cell.angle_gamma   90.00
#
_symmetry.space_group_name_H-M   'P 1'
#
loop_
_entity.id
_entity.type
_entity.pdbx_description
1 polymer ?
#
loop_
_entity_poly.entity_id
_entity_poly.type
_entity_poly.pdbx_seq_one_letter_code
_entity_poly.pdbx_strand_id
1 'polypeptide(L)'
;MSTLLPVEFTWTGDAMQPLGRFRGLCDRQFVIGESYILTELEERSSKSHAHFFACVRDGWSSLPEDLAGRFPSPDHLRKWALIKAGFRDEVSFVASSKAEAARIAAFLRPVEDTAVVRVKDAVVIRWTAKSQSMRAMGKDDFQRSKDAVLAVIDELIGTAPGTLSREAGRAA
;
A
#
# COMPACT_ATOMS: atom_id res chain seq x y z
N MET A 1 2.26 -1.32 -26.06
CA MET A 1 2.25 0.13 -25.80
C MET A 1 3.36 0.43 -24.79
N SER A 2 4.45 1.06 -25.24
CA SER A 2 5.51 1.48 -24.32
C SER A 2 4.93 2.51 -23.36
N THR A 3 4.96 2.22 -22.06
CA THR A 3 4.44 3.11 -21.03
C THR A 3 5.51 4.16 -20.77
N LEU A 4 5.24 5.42 -21.10
CA LEU A 4 6.15 6.53 -20.80
C LEU A 4 6.36 6.63 -19.28
N LEU A 5 7.60 6.82 -18.87
CA LEU A 5 7.97 7.04 -17.47
C LEU A 5 7.91 8.54 -17.15
N PRO A 6 7.47 8.92 -15.94
CA PRO A 6 7.50 10.32 -15.49
C PRO A 6 8.90 10.94 -15.54
N VAL A 7 8.95 12.21 -15.89
CA VAL A 7 10.16 13.04 -15.87
C VAL A 7 9.87 14.27 -15.03
N GLU A 8 10.78 14.60 -14.14
CA GLU A 8 10.70 15.80 -13.32
C GLU A 8 11.40 16.97 -14.00
N PHE A 9 10.69 18.10 -14.08
CA PHE A 9 11.16 19.33 -14.70
C PHE A 9 11.22 20.45 -13.67
N THR A 10 12.16 21.38 -13.87
CA THR A 10 12.21 22.66 -13.16
C THR A 10 11.62 23.74 -14.06
N TRP A 11 10.67 24.51 -13.53
CA TRP A 11 10.21 25.73 -14.18
C TRP A 11 11.28 26.82 -14.01
N THR A 12 11.78 27.34 -15.14
CA THR A 12 12.84 28.35 -15.16
C THR A 12 12.34 29.79 -15.34
N GLY A 13 11.03 29.97 -15.50
CA GLY A 13 10.38 31.26 -15.80
C GLY A 13 9.95 31.39 -17.27
N ASP A 14 10.56 30.63 -18.16
CA ASP A 14 10.32 30.61 -19.60
C ASP A 14 10.18 29.19 -20.17
N ALA A 15 10.87 28.21 -19.57
CA ALA A 15 10.81 26.81 -20.00
C ALA A 15 10.77 25.80 -18.84
N MET A 16 10.23 24.62 -19.14
CA MET A 16 10.38 23.43 -18.30
C MET A 16 11.68 22.71 -18.70
N GLN A 17 12.66 22.67 -17.80
CA GLN A 17 13.94 21.99 -18.04
C GLN A 17 14.02 20.69 -17.25
N PRO A 18 14.32 19.53 -17.88
CA PRO A 18 14.40 18.27 -17.16
C PRO A 18 15.60 18.31 -16.19
N LEU A 19 15.42 17.74 -15.00
CA LEU A 19 16.53 17.60 -14.06
C LEU A 19 17.63 16.72 -14.68
N GLY A 20 18.90 17.02 -14.34
CA GLY A 20 20.06 16.39 -15.00
C GLY A 20 20.01 14.85 -15.03
N ARG A 21 19.52 14.21 -13.97
CA ARG A 21 19.35 12.75 -13.85
C ARG A 21 18.39 12.13 -14.88
N PHE A 22 17.50 12.93 -15.47
CA PHE A 22 16.48 12.46 -16.42
C PHE A 22 16.82 12.72 -17.88
N ARG A 23 17.94 13.39 -18.21
CA ARG A 23 18.30 13.73 -19.61
C ARG A 23 18.28 12.52 -20.54
N GLY A 24 18.96 11.44 -20.16
CA GLY A 24 18.96 10.21 -20.98
C GLY A 24 17.59 9.53 -21.08
N LEU A 25 16.68 9.77 -20.14
CA LEU A 25 15.29 9.32 -20.24
C LEU A 25 14.50 10.18 -21.24
N CYS A 26 14.69 11.50 -21.22
CA CYS A 26 14.11 12.41 -22.21
C CYS A 26 14.52 12.03 -23.63
N ASP A 27 15.81 11.77 -23.87
CA ASP A 27 16.32 11.38 -25.20
C ASP A 27 15.69 10.10 -25.75
N ARG A 28 15.19 9.22 -24.86
CA ARG A 28 14.49 7.98 -25.23
C ARG A 28 12.99 8.16 -25.41
N GLN A 29 12.38 9.16 -24.76
CA GLN A 29 10.93 9.31 -24.67
C GLN A 29 10.36 10.42 -25.55
N PHE A 30 11.15 11.45 -25.84
CA PHE A 30 10.71 12.66 -26.51
C PHE A 30 11.51 12.91 -27.78
N VAL A 31 10.82 13.39 -28.81
CA VAL A 31 11.38 13.74 -30.11
C VAL A 31 11.52 15.25 -30.21
N ILE A 32 12.70 15.70 -30.66
CA ILE A 32 12.98 17.11 -30.88
C ILE A 32 12.01 17.67 -31.93
N GLY A 33 11.29 18.74 -31.58
CA GLY A 33 10.33 19.41 -32.46
C GLY A 33 8.89 18.90 -32.35
N GLU A 34 8.62 17.85 -31.58
CA GLU A 34 7.25 17.42 -31.30
C GLU A 34 6.63 18.16 -30.11
N SER A 35 5.29 18.29 -30.16
CA SER A 35 4.49 18.89 -29.09
C SER A 35 3.96 17.80 -28.15
N TYR A 36 4.21 17.96 -26.86
CA TYR A 36 3.69 17.09 -25.81
C TYR A 36 2.79 17.89 -24.87
N ILE A 37 1.71 17.27 -24.38
CA ILE A 37 0.90 17.87 -23.32
C ILE A 37 1.67 17.74 -22.01
N LEU A 38 1.98 18.88 -21.40
CA LEU A 38 2.54 18.93 -20.06
C LEU A 38 1.39 19.04 -19.06
N THR A 39 1.32 18.11 -18.14
CA THR A 39 0.42 18.17 -16.98
C THR A 39 1.27 18.14 -15.72
N GLU A 40 0.84 18.87 -14.70
CA GLU A 40 1.35 18.65 -13.36
C GLU A 40 0.99 17.20 -12.98
N LEU A 41 2.03 16.40 -12.77
CA LEU A 41 1.85 15.13 -12.10
C LEU A 41 1.83 15.45 -10.62
N GLU A 42 0.64 15.47 -10.03
CA GLU A 42 0.53 15.39 -8.58
C GLU A 42 1.06 14.02 -8.15
N GLU A 43 2.38 13.91 -8.05
CA GLU A 43 2.99 12.85 -7.27
C GLU A 43 2.39 12.99 -5.87
N ARG A 44 1.59 12.00 -5.45
CA ARG A 44 1.42 11.76 -4.02
C ARG A 44 2.82 11.89 -3.42
N SER A 45 3.01 12.78 -2.45
CA SER A 45 4.38 13.09 -2.05
C SER A 45 5.05 11.79 -1.59
N SER A 46 6.21 11.47 -2.17
CA SER A 46 7.07 10.38 -1.68
C SER A 46 7.24 10.48 -0.16
N LYS A 47 7.23 11.71 0.36
CA LYS A 47 7.12 12.06 1.78
C LYS A 47 5.90 11.47 2.49
N SER A 48 4.67 11.57 1.97
CA SER A 48 3.48 10.97 2.60
C SER A 48 3.54 9.44 2.64
N HIS A 49 4.09 8.83 1.59
CA HIS A 49 4.32 7.39 1.54
C HIS A 49 5.39 6.97 2.54
N ALA A 50 6.56 7.62 2.53
CA ALA A 50 7.64 7.38 3.49
C ALA A 50 7.17 7.56 4.94
N HIS A 51 6.40 8.64 5.21
CA HIS A 51 5.78 8.88 6.51
C HIS A 51 4.86 7.73 6.92
N PHE A 52 3.99 7.25 6.03
CA PHE A 52 3.12 6.12 6.34
C PHE A 52 3.90 4.87 6.74
N PHE A 53 4.94 4.50 5.98
CA PHE A 53 5.76 3.33 6.33
C PHE A 53 6.58 3.53 7.61
N ALA A 54 6.99 4.77 7.92
CA ALA A 54 7.60 5.10 9.20
C ALA A 54 6.63 4.87 10.36
N CYS A 55 5.41 5.43 10.29
CA CYS A 55 4.38 5.22 11.32
C CYS A 55 4.07 3.73 11.56
N VAL A 56 3.98 2.94 10.48
CA VAL A 56 3.73 1.49 10.57
C VAL A 56 4.87 0.79 11.30
N ARG A 57 6.13 1.15 11.00
CA ARG A 57 7.30 0.59 11.69
C ARG A 57 7.33 0.97 13.17
N ASP A 58 7.00 2.21 13.49
CA ASP A 58 6.99 2.71 14.86
C ASP A 58 5.87 2.03 15.67
N GLY A 59 4.69 1.89 15.08
CA GLY A 59 3.59 1.12 15.66
C GLY A 59 3.92 -0.37 15.84
N TRP A 60 4.61 -0.98 14.86
CA TRP A 60 5.09 -2.36 14.98
C TRP A 60 6.11 -2.54 16.11
N SER A 61 7.02 -1.57 16.28
CA SER A 61 8.03 -1.58 17.35
C SER A 61 7.41 -1.32 18.73
N SER A 62 6.21 -0.75 18.76
CA SER A 62 5.45 -0.44 19.97
C SER A 62 4.38 -1.48 20.29
N LEU A 63 4.36 -2.61 19.57
CA LEU A 63 3.41 -3.68 19.84
C LEU A 63 3.63 -4.28 21.24
N PRO A 64 2.53 -4.57 21.97
CA PRO A 64 2.59 -5.42 23.15
C PRO A 64 3.31 -6.75 22.90
N GLU A 65 4.05 -7.25 23.88
CA GLU A 65 4.91 -8.44 23.73
C GLU A 65 4.13 -9.70 23.32
N ASP A 66 2.87 -9.83 23.77
CA ASP A 66 1.94 -10.90 23.40
C ASP A 66 1.49 -10.83 21.94
N LEU A 67 1.56 -9.65 21.31
CA LEU A 67 1.23 -9.42 19.91
C LEU A 67 2.46 -9.37 19.01
N ALA A 68 3.66 -9.11 19.55
CA ALA A 68 4.90 -9.04 18.78
C ALA A 68 5.17 -10.34 18.01
N GLY A 69 4.90 -11.50 18.62
CA GLY A 69 5.04 -12.81 17.97
C GLY A 69 4.07 -13.07 16.82
N ARG A 70 2.96 -12.32 16.74
CA ARG A 70 1.95 -12.48 15.69
C ARG A 70 2.36 -11.83 14.37
N PHE A 71 3.18 -10.78 14.41
CA PHE A 71 3.55 -9.99 13.24
C PHE A 71 5.06 -10.04 13.03
N PRO A 72 5.58 -10.96 12.19
CA PRO A 72 7.03 -11.11 11.96
C PRO A 72 7.72 -9.86 11.41
N SER A 73 6.99 -8.96 10.77
CA SER A 73 7.53 -7.70 10.25
C SER A 73 6.49 -6.59 10.21
N PRO A 74 6.92 -5.31 10.07
CA PRO A 74 6.00 -4.20 9.85
C PRO A 74 5.09 -4.39 8.63
N ASP A 75 5.56 -5.09 7.59
CA ASP A 75 4.74 -5.38 6.41
C ASP A 75 3.60 -6.36 6.71
N HIS A 76 3.82 -7.34 7.60
CA HIS A 76 2.76 -8.24 8.06
C HIS A 76 1.68 -7.48 8.83
N LEU A 77 2.09 -6.61 9.76
CA LEU A 77 1.18 -5.74 10.49
C LEU A 77 0.37 -4.87 9.53
N ARG A 78 1.03 -4.24 8.55
CA ARG A 78 0.40 -3.39 7.53
C ARG A 78 -0.65 -4.15 6.72
N LYS A 79 -0.31 -5.32 6.17
CA LYS A 79 -1.24 -6.13 5.36
C LYS A 79 -2.43 -6.61 6.17
N TRP A 80 -2.18 -7.07 7.40
CA TRP A 80 -3.25 -7.44 8.31
C TRP A 80 -4.18 -6.26 8.61
N ALA A 81 -3.62 -5.09 8.91
CA ALA A 81 -4.39 -3.87 9.19
C ALA A 81 -5.21 -3.43 7.97
N LEU A 82 -4.68 -3.54 6.75
CA LEU A 82 -5.42 -3.29 5.51
C LEU A 82 -6.64 -4.21 5.38
N ILE A 83 -6.45 -5.51 5.62
CA ILE A 83 -7.55 -6.48 5.56
C ILE A 83 -8.61 -6.21 6.63
N LYS A 84 -8.18 -5.84 7.85
CA LYS A 84 -9.08 -5.44 8.95
C LYS A 84 -9.84 -4.15 8.60
N ALA A 85 -9.17 -3.18 7.99
CA ALA A 85 -9.74 -1.90 7.55
C ALA A 85 -10.63 -2.00 6.29
N GLY A 86 -10.72 -3.17 5.66
CA GLY A 86 -11.54 -3.39 4.45
C GLY A 86 -10.85 -3.05 3.12
N PHE A 87 -9.57 -2.66 3.14
CA PHE A 87 -8.76 -2.43 1.94
C PHE A 87 -8.16 -3.76 1.45
N ARG A 88 -9.04 -4.64 0.97
CA ARG A 88 -8.70 -6.01 0.54
C ARG A 88 -9.34 -6.37 -0.78
N ASP A 89 -8.72 -7.32 -1.47
CA ASP A 89 -9.28 -8.01 -2.60
C ASP A 89 -9.90 -9.32 -2.12
N GLU A 90 -11.12 -9.61 -2.58
CA GLU A 90 -11.89 -10.78 -2.18
C GLU A 90 -12.02 -11.75 -3.34
N VAL A 91 -11.64 -13.00 -3.11
CA VAL A 91 -11.86 -14.11 -4.05
C VAL A 91 -12.62 -15.20 -3.33
N SER A 92 -13.76 -15.60 -3.90
CA SER A 92 -14.61 -16.66 -3.38
C SER A 92 -14.47 -17.94 -4.20
N PHE A 93 -14.33 -19.06 -3.52
CA PHE A 93 -14.27 -20.40 -4.10
C PHE A 93 -15.48 -21.19 -3.59
N VAL A 94 -16.30 -21.70 -4.51
CA VAL A 94 -17.44 -22.55 -4.18
C VAL A 94 -17.02 -24.02 -4.35
N ALA A 95 -17.13 -24.78 -3.27
CA ALA A 95 -16.85 -26.21 -3.23
C ALA A 95 -18.15 -27.02 -3.34
N SER A 96 -18.02 -28.29 -3.74
CA SER A 96 -19.14 -29.24 -3.77
C SER A 96 -19.57 -29.71 -2.37
N SER A 97 -18.70 -29.55 -1.37
CA SER A 97 -18.95 -30.00 0.01
C SER A 97 -18.13 -29.22 1.04
N LYS A 98 -18.54 -29.29 2.32
CA LYS A 98 -17.77 -28.71 3.45
C LYS A 98 -16.38 -29.31 3.57
N ALA A 99 -16.25 -30.62 3.29
CA ALA A 99 -14.96 -31.32 3.34
C ALA A 99 -14.00 -30.82 2.26
N GLU A 100 -14.51 -30.54 1.05
CA GLU A 100 -13.71 -29.95 -0.01
C GLU A 100 -13.32 -28.50 0.29
N ALA A 101 -14.24 -27.69 0.85
CA ALA A 101 -13.95 -26.33 1.29
C ALA A 101 -12.80 -26.29 2.33
N ALA A 102 -12.77 -27.25 3.26
CA ALA A 102 -11.67 -27.38 4.23
C ALA A 102 -10.32 -27.68 3.55
N ARG A 103 -10.30 -28.52 2.50
CA ARG A 103 -9.09 -28.83 1.72
C ARG A 103 -8.61 -27.61 0.94
N ILE A 104 -9.51 -26.90 0.26
CA ILE A 104 -9.19 -25.65 -0.44
C ILE A 104 -8.62 -24.62 0.53
N ALA A 105 -9.23 -24.47 1.71
CA ALA A 105 -8.72 -23.54 2.71
C ALA A 105 -7.33 -23.93 3.23
N ALA A 106 -7.07 -25.22 3.46
CA ALA A 106 -5.75 -25.71 3.86
C ALA A 106 -4.69 -25.44 2.77
N PHE A 107 -5.06 -25.55 1.49
CA PHE A 107 -4.19 -25.23 0.37
C PHE A 107 -3.93 -23.73 0.21
N LEU A 108 -4.94 -22.87 0.43
CA LEU A 108 -4.82 -21.42 0.25
C LEU A 108 -4.03 -20.73 1.36
N ARG A 109 -4.11 -21.20 2.60
CA ARG A 109 -3.42 -20.59 3.76
C ARG A 109 -1.90 -20.42 3.58
N PRO A 110 -1.13 -21.42 3.08
CA PRO A 110 0.32 -21.27 2.92
C PRO A 110 0.73 -20.45 1.68
N VAL A 111 -0.19 -20.17 0.74
CA VAL A 111 0.15 -19.46 -0.51
C VAL A 111 0.53 -18.00 -0.25
N GLU A 112 -0.06 -17.38 0.77
CA GLU A 112 0.23 -16.01 1.16
C GLU A 112 0.11 -15.87 2.68
N ASP A 113 1.23 -15.62 3.36
CA ASP A 113 1.34 -15.59 4.84
C ASP A 113 0.39 -14.62 5.56
N THR A 114 -0.10 -13.63 4.81
CA THR A 114 -0.83 -12.47 5.29
C THR A 114 -2.28 -12.48 4.80
N ALA A 115 -2.65 -13.45 3.96
CA ALA A 115 -4.01 -13.61 3.49
C ALA A 115 -4.92 -14.18 4.59
N VAL A 116 -6.14 -13.65 4.69
CA VAL A 116 -7.15 -14.16 5.60
C VAL A 116 -8.07 -15.10 4.82
N VAL A 117 -8.08 -16.38 5.18
CA VAL A 117 -8.95 -17.39 4.59
C VAL A 117 -10.07 -17.73 5.55
N ARG A 118 -11.33 -17.46 5.15
CA ARG A 118 -12.54 -17.83 5.88
C ARG A 118 -13.29 -18.93 5.15
N VAL A 119 -13.81 -19.90 5.91
CA VAL A 119 -14.68 -20.95 5.38
C VAL A 119 -16.06 -20.76 5.98
N LYS A 120 -17.08 -20.69 5.12
CA LYS A 120 -18.49 -20.69 5.52
C LYS A 120 -19.21 -21.73 4.68
N ASP A 121 -19.65 -22.80 5.33
CA ASP A 121 -20.25 -23.96 4.66
C ASP A 121 -19.37 -24.53 3.54
N ALA A 122 -19.85 -24.51 2.30
CA ALA A 122 -19.12 -24.97 1.12
C ALA A 122 -18.44 -23.81 0.37
N VAL A 123 -18.29 -22.64 0.99
CA VAL A 123 -17.65 -21.46 0.37
C VAL A 123 -16.39 -21.09 1.14
N VAL A 124 -15.29 -20.91 0.41
CA VAL A 124 -14.03 -20.39 0.93
C VAL A 124 -13.83 -18.98 0.40
N ILE A 125 -13.64 -18.02 1.30
CA ILE A 125 -13.37 -16.63 0.99
C ILE A 125 -11.91 -16.34 1.34
N ARG A 126 -11.13 -15.90 0.35
CA ARG A 126 -9.76 -15.42 0.55
C ARG A 126 -9.75 -13.90 0.45
N TRP A 127 -9.19 -13.27 1.47
CA TRP A 127 -8.86 -11.85 1.47
C TRP A 127 -7.36 -11.62 1.39
N THR A 128 -6.93 -10.85 0.41
CA THR A 128 -5.56 -10.39 0.24
C THR A 128 -5.53 -8.87 0.39
N ALA A 129 -4.49 -8.31 1.01
CA ALA A 129 -4.36 -6.87 1.18
C ALA A 129 -4.19 -6.17 -0.18
N LYS A 130 -4.93 -5.08 -0.41
CA LYS A 130 -4.76 -4.30 -1.64
C LYS A 130 -3.34 -3.72 -1.72
N SER A 131 -2.77 -3.73 -2.92
CA SER A 131 -1.48 -3.10 -3.17
C SER A 131 -1.57 -1.59 -2.99
N GLN A 132 -0.74 -1.03 -2.10
CA GLN A 132 -0.61 0.42 -1.90
C GLN A 132 0.48 1.05 -2.79
N SER A 133 0.99 0.29 -3.78
CA SER A 133 2.00 0.80 -4.71
C SER A 133 1.47 1.99 -5.54
N MET A 134 2.38 2.85 -6.03
CA MET A 134 2.02 4.03 -6.83
C MET A 134 1.13 3.67 -8.03
N ARG A 135 1.39 2.50 -8.63
CA ARG A 135 0.71 2.04 -9.84
C ARG A 135 -0.66 1.44 -9.56
N ALA A 136 -0.87 0.88 -8.37
CA ALA A 136 -2.06 0.11 -8.04
C ALA A 136 -3.12 0.91 -7.27
N MET A 137 -2.73 2.02 -6.63
CA MET A 137 -3.62 2.79 -5.75
C MET A 137 -3.43 4.29 -5.95
N GLY A 138 -4.51 4.97 -6.34
CA GLY A 138 -4.55 6.42 -6.50
C GLY A 138 -4.37 7.18 -5.19
N LYS A 139 -4.16 8.49 -5.28
CA LYS A 139 -3.90 9.39 -4.14
C LYS A 139 -4.99 9.30 -3.05
N ASP A 140 -6.25 9.41 -3.44
CA ASP A 140 -7.37 9.45 -2.49
C ASP A 140 -7.56 8.11 -1.79
N ASP A 141 -7.52 7.00 -2.55
CA ASP A 141 -7.59 5.65 -1.97
C ASP A 141 -6.38 5.34 -1.08
N PHE A 142 -5.19 5.84 -1.44
CA PHE A 142 -4.02 5.70 -0.59
C PHE A 142 -4.20 6.45 0.72
N GLN A 143 -4.67 7.72 0.68
CA GLN A 143 -4.90 8.50 1.88
C GLN A 143 -5.95 7.86 2.79
N ARG A 144 -7.08 7.40 2.21
CA ARG A 144 -8.10 6.65 2.95
C ARG A 144 -7.53 5.36 3.58
N SER A 145 -6.71 4.62 2.83
CA SER A 145 -6.09 3.39 3.34
C SER A 145 -5.07 3.68 4.44
N LYS A 146 -4.29 4.76 4.30
CA LYS A 146 -3.31 5.23 5.28
C LYS A 146 -4.00 5.55 6.61
N ASP A 147 -5.04 6.39 6.57
CA ASP A 147 -5.73 6.83 7.77
C ASP A 147 -6.41 5.64 8.48
N ALA A 148 -7.05 4.75 7.71
CA ALA A 148 -7.70 3.57 8.27
C ALA A 148 -6.70 2.56 8.86
N VAL A 149 -5.55 2.34 8.21
CA VAL A 149 -4.50 1.45 8.71
C VAL A 149 -3.89 2.02 10.00
N LEU A 150 -3.57 3.31 10.02
CA LEU A 150 -2.99 3.92 11.23
C LEU A 150 -3.96 3.90 12.40
N ALA A 151 -5.25 4.16 12.17
CA ALA A 151 -6.28 4.05 13.21
C ALA A 151 -6.39 2.61 13.77
N VAL A 152 -6.30 1.59 12.90
CA VAL A 152 -6.29 0.19 13.33
C VAL A 152 -5.04 -0.14 14.16
N ILE A 153 -3.88 0.42 13.81
CA ILE A 153 -2.65 0.19 14.56
C ILE A 153 -2.70 0.94 15.89
N ASP A 154 -3.14 2.20 15.92
CA ASP A 154 -3.34 2.99 17.16
C ASP A 154 -4.23 2.22 18.15
N GLU A 155 -5.37 1.68 17.68
CA GLU A 155 -6.27 0.84 18.49
C GLU A 155 -5.55 -0.41 19.01
N LEU A 156 -4.75 -1.07 18.16
CA LEU A 156 -4.04 -2.30 18.50
C LEU A 156 -2.99 -2.09 19.60
N ILE A 157 -2.30 -0.95 19.60
CA ILE A 157 -1.32 -0.59 20.64
C ILE A 157 -1.95 0.09 21.86
N GLY A 158 -3.27 0.30 21.86
CA GLY A 158 -4.00 0.91 22.98
C GLY A 158 -3.86 2.43 23.08
N THR A 159 -3.57 3.12 21.97
CA THR A 159 -3.46 4.59 21.92
C THR A 159 -4.67 5.24 21.25
N ALA A 160 -4.83 6.55 21.45
CA ALA A 160 -5.89 7.30 20.79
C ALA A 160 -5.67 7.36 19.26
N PRO A 161 -6.74 7.33 18.43
CA PRO A 161 -6.60 7.45 16.99
C PRO A 161 -5.82 8.70 16.54
N GLY A 162 -4.95 8.50 15.56
CA GLY A 162 -4.07 9.52 14.98
C GLY A 162 -2.80 9.80 15.80
N THR A 163 -2.50 9.04 16.86
CA THR A 163 -1.31 9.27 17.69
C THR A 163 -0.04 8.97 16.93
N LEU A 164 0.05 7.82 16.27
CA LEU A 164 1.21 7.46 15.43
C LEU A 164 1.47 8.47 14.31
N SER A 165 0.42 9.02 13.71
CA SER A 165 0.54 10.01 12.65
C SER A 165 1.14 11.33 13.16
N ARG A 166 0.74 11.76 14.37
CA ARG A 166 1.26 12.98 15.00
C ARG A 166 2.69 12.83 15.48
N GLU A 167 3.05 11.67 16.02
CA GLU A 167 4.38 11.42 16.59
C GLU A 167 5.46 11.29 15.51
N ALA A 168 5.18 10.55 14.43
CA ALA A 168 6.09 10.45 13.29
C ALA A 168 6.34 11.81 12.61
N GLY A 169 5.33 12.69 12.60
CA GLY A 169 5.47 14.06 12.08
C GLY A 169 6.32 15.00 12.94
N ARG A 170 6.58 14.65 14.21
CA ARG A 170 7.46 15.42 15.13
C ARG A 170 8.92 14.95 15.09
N ALA A 171 9.17 13.71 14.65
CA ALA A 171 10.49 13.11 14.59
C ALA A 171 11.19 13.29 13.22
N ALA A 172 10.53 13.92 12.25
CA ALA A 172 11.00 14.15 10.87
C ALA A 172 11.24 15.65 10.58
#